data_AF-A0A382PWC8-F1
#
_entry.id   AF-A0A382PWC8-F1
#
_cell.length_a   1.000
_cell.length_b   1.000
_cell.length_c   1.000
_cell.angle_alpha   90.00
_cell.angle_beta   90.00
_cell.angle_gamma   90.00
#
_symmetry.space_group_name_H-M   'P 1'
#
loop_
_entity.id
_entity.type
_entity.pdbx_description
1 polymer ?
#
loop_
_entity_poly.entity_id
_entity_poly.type
_entity_poly.pdbx_seq_one_letter_code
_entity_poly.pdbx_strand_id
1 'polypeptide(L)'
;MSKAQHKTKCTACGNVDLLQDSLIGEPVKILDEEKAKAIRQDAITKVSESMHLEMQDLKAQVVESKAKVQEANKIELASRKRERALKDQQANLDLELEKRLSTMAVEIREKVKNETEDEYRSTIAEMQKEKRDIEKKLVETKRAIRRPSQQLQGETSEERFEEQLRRYFPLDLIEPVPNGTPGGDVIQTVRNDDMDDCGIIIHEVKETKTWSNKWVEKLQKDVEAAGADIAILVTKTLPSGVDIFAYMENIWIVKPGHAMPLISTLRYALSEIAFVKNANV
;
A
#
# COMPACT_ATOMS: atom_id res chain seq x y z
N MET A 1 -42.13 -100.54 -49.60
CA MET A 1 -42.46 -101.34 -48.39
C MET A 1 -43.70 -100.77 -47.72
N SER A 2 -44.52 -101.64 -47.15
CA SER A 2 -45.94 -101.44 -46.80
C SER A 2 -46.21 -100.56 -45.55
N LYS A 3 -47.22 -99.68 -45.68
CA LYS A 3 -48.23 -99.11 -44.77
C LYS A 3 -47.96 -98.92 -43.25
N ALA A 4 -48.36 -97.74 -42.74
CA ALA A 4 -49.29 -97.64 -41.59
C ALA A 4 -49.95 -96.25 -41.47
N GLN A 5 -51.26 -96.16 -41.75
CA GLN A 5 -52.13 -95.10 -41.24
C GLN A 5 -52.44 -95.40 -39.77
N HIS A 6 -52.14 -94.49 -38.85
CA HIS A 6 -52.59 -94.61 -37.46
C HIS A 6 -53.86 -93.79 -37.27
N LYS A 7 -54.99 -94.48 -37.18
CA LYS A 7 -56.22 -93.93 -36.59
C LYS A 7 -56.24 -94.31 -35.12
N THR A 8 -55.98 -93.35 -34.24
CA THR A 8 -56.18 -93.52 -32.80
C THR A 8 -57.62 -93.11 -32.49
N LYS A 9 -58.45 -94.10 -32.15
CA LYS A 9 -59.84 -93.91 -31.71
C LYS A 9 -59.80 -93.63 -30.20
N CYS A 10 -60.24 -92.44 -29.78
CA CYS A 10 -60.38 -92.12 -28.35
C CYS A 10 -61.51 -92.98 -27.75
N THR A 11 -61.20 -93.66 -26.65
CA THR A 11 -62.05 -94.67 -25.97
C THR A 11 -62.97 -94.10 -24.89
N ALA A 12 -63.12 -92.78 -24.77
CA ALA A 12 -63.80 -92.17 -23.63
C ALA A 12 -65.16 -91.50 -23.92
N CYS A 13 -65.47 -91.11 -25.16
CA CYS A 13 -66.75 -90.45 -25.46
C CYS A 13 -67.14 -90.59 -26.94
N GLY A 14 -68.05 -91.51 -27.24
CA GLY A 14 -68.55 -91.71 -28.60
C GLY A 14 -69.54 -90.63 -29.03
N ASN A 15 -69.06 -89.49 -29.55
CA ASN A 15 -69.69 -88.78 -30.68
C ASN A 15 -68.79 -87.67 -31.26
N VAL A 16 -69.12 -87.33 -32.52
CA VAL A 16 -68.63 -86.34 -33.50
C VAL A 16 -67.99 -85.04 -32.98
N ASP A 17 -66.97 -84.53 -33.68
CA ASP A 17 -67.14 -83.29 -34.46
C ASP A 17 -65.95 -82.99 -35.38
N LEU A 18 -66.29 -82.59 -36.61
CA LEU A 18 -65.42 -81.82 -37.49
C LEU A 18 -65.47 -80.38 -36.99
N LEU A 19 -64.47 -79.95 -36.24
CA LEU A 19 -64.24 -78.53 -36.02
C LEU A 19 -63.02 -78.11 -36.84
N GLN A 20 -63.31 -77.31 -37.87
CA GLN A 20 -62.35 -76.41 -38.49
C GLN A 20 -61.65 -75.63 -37.39
N ASP A 21 -60.32 -75.68 -37.37
CA ASP A 21 -59.56 -74.60 -36.76
C ASP A 21 -58.14 -74.50 -37.33
N SER A 22 -57.69 -73.24 -37.42
CA SER A 22 -56.36 -72.73 -37.74
C SER A 22 -55.99 -72.49 -39.21
N LEU A 23 -56.70 -71.54 -39.81
CA LEU A 23 -56.03 -70.41 -40.46
C LEU A 23 -55.20 -69.63 -39.40
N ILE A 24 -54.12 -68.98 -39.83
CA ILE A 24 -53.15 -68.15 -39.05
C ILE A 24 -51.87 -68.92 -38.66
N GLY A 25 -50.96 -69.09 -39.61
CA GLY A 25 -49.61 -69.60 -39.34
C GLY A 25 -48.50 -68.95 -40.17
N GLU A 26 -48.82 -68.43 -41.36
CA GLU A 26 -47.80 -68.00 -42.33
C GLU A 26 -47.74 -66.49 -42.66
N PRO A 27 -48.81 -65.66 -42.57
CA PRO A 27 -48.66 -64.23 -42.85
C PRO A 27 -48.11 -63.41 -41.67
N VAL A 28 -48.30 -63.84 -40.42
CA VAL A 28 -47.97 -63.03 -39.22
C VAL A 28 -46.46 -63.03 -38.90
N LYS A 29 -45.78 -64.17 -39.04
CA LYS A 29 -44.33 -64.27 -38.78
C LYS A 29 -43.48 -63.46 -39.76
N ILE A 30 -43.91 -63.38 -41.02
CA ILE A 30 -43.21 -62.63 -42.07
C ILE A 30 -43.37 -61.11 -41.84
N LEU A 31 -44.56 -60.65 -41.43
CA LEU A 31 -44.83 -59.26 -41.11
C LEU A 31 -44.07 -58.76 -39.85
N ASP A 32 -43.88 -59.62 -38.84
CA ASP A 32 -43.12 -59.28 -37.64
C ASP A 32 -41.59 -59.23 -37.88
N GLU A 33 -41.06 -60.11 -38.73
CA GLU A 33 -39.64 -60.07 -39.13
C GLU A 33 -39.31 -58.89 -40.04
N GLU A 34 -40.21 -58.52 -40.96
CA GLU A 34 -40.04 -57.34 -41.81
C GLU A 34 -40.11 -56.03 -41.02
N LYS A 35 -41.07 -55.90 -40.08
CA LYS A 35 -41.14 -54.75 -39.17
C LYS A 35 -39.94 -54.69 -38.23
N ALA A 36 -39.49 -55.83 -37.70
CA ALA A 36 -38.29 -55.89 -36.86
C ALA A 36 -37.01 -55.57 -37.64
N LYS A 37 -36.91 -55.91 -38.93
CA LYS A 37 -35.83 -55.46 -39.82
C LYS A 37 -35.90 -53.96 -40.08
N ALA A 38 -37.09 -53.41 -40.33
CA ALA A 38 -37.27 -51.98 -40.57
C ALA A 38 -36.88 -51.13 -39.34
N ILE A 39 -37.29 -51.55 -38.13
CA ILE A 39 -36.93 -50.86 -36.88
C ILE A 39 -35.42 -50.95 -36.61
N ARG A 40 -34.79 -52.11 -36.85
CA ARG A 40 -33.33 -52.25 -36.74
C ARG A 40 -32.60 -51.37 -37.75
N GLN A 41 -33.10 -51.29 -38.98
CA GLN A 41 -32.50 -50.45 -40.01
C GLN A 41 -32.63 -48.96 -39.65
N ASP A 42 -33.79 -48.53 -39.16
CA ASP A 42 -34.03 -47.14 -38.70
C ASP A 42 -33.16 -46.76 -37.50
N ALA A 43 -32.97 -47.68 -36.55
CA ALA A 43 -32.05 -47.48 -35.42
C ALA A 43 -30.60 -47.41 -35.88
N ILE A 44 -30.18 -48.25 -36.84
CA ILE A 44 -28.84 -48.20 -37.44
C ILE A 44 -28.63 -46.88 -38.19
N THR A 45 -29.62 -46.40 -38.96
CA THR A 45 -29.51 -45.12 -39.66
C THR A 45 -29.41 -43.95 -38.68
N LYS A 46 -30.26 -43.87 -37.65
CA LYS A 46 -30.20 -42.80 -36.64
C LYS A 46 -28.90 -42.79 -35.84
N VAL A 47 -28.39 -43.96 -35.46
CA VAL A 47 -27.06 -44.08 -34.82
C VAL A 47 -25.96 -43.66 -35.79
N SER A 48 -26.04 -44.06 -37.06
CA SER A 48 -25.05 -43.64 -38.06
C SER A 48 -25.07 -42.14 -38.33
N GLU A 49 -26.25 -41.51 -38.34
CA GLU A 49 -26.44 -40.07 -38.55
C GLU A 49 -25.92 -39.27 -37.35
N SER A 50 -26.26 -39.68 -36.13
CA SER A 50 -25.75 -39.04 -34.90
C SER A 50 -24.24 -39.18 -34.77
N MET A 51 -23.68 -40.38 -35.02
CA MET A 51 -22.22 -40.58 -35.07
C MET A 51 -21.58 -39.75 -36.18
N HIS A 52 -22.25 -39.55 -37.32
CA HIS A 52 -21.72 -38.73 -38.41
C HIS A 52 -21.67 -37.25 -38.03
N LEU A 53 -22.70 -36.73 -37.37
CA LEU A 53 -22.75 -35.36 -36.85
C LEU A 53 -21.68 -35.12 -35.78
N GLU A 54 -21.55 -36.02 -34.80
CA GLU A 54 -20.50 -35.94 -33.78
C GLU A 54 -19.10 -36.01 -34.39
N MET A 55 -18.88 -36.87 -35.38
CA MET A 55 -17.60 -36.97 -36.10
C MET A 55 -17.30 -35.68 -36.87
N GLN A 56 -18.30 -35.05 -37.48
CA GLN A 56 -18.13 -33.76 -38.18
C GLN A 56 -17.82 -32.63 -37.19
N ASP A 57 -18.52 -32.58 -36.05
CA ASP A 57 -18.29 -31.58 -35.00
C ASP A 57 -16.90 -31.73 -34.37
N LEU A 58 -16.49 -32.96 -33.99
CA LEU A 58 -15.14 -33.21 -33.48
C LEU A 58 -14.07 -32.80 -34.51
N LYS A 59 -14.30 -33.07 -35.80
CA LYS A 59 -13.37 -32.68 -36.86
C LYS A 59 -13.30 -31.15 -37.00
N ALA A 60 -14.43 -30.45 -36.90
CA ALA A 60 -14.47 -28.99 -36.88
C ALA A 60 -13.71 -28.41 -35.68
N GLN A 61 -13.95 -28.94 -34.47
CA GLN A 61 -13.24 -28.54 -33.25
C GLN A 61 -11.72 -28.78 -33.34
N VAL A 62 -11.28 -29.91 -33.92
CA VAL A 62 -9.86 -30.19 -34.12
C VAL A 62 -9.23 -29.20 -35.10
N VAL A 63 -9.93 -28.83 -36.18
CA VAL A 63 -9.45 -27.83 -37.15
C VAL A 63 -9.34 -26.45 -36.50
N GLU A 64 -10.36 -26.04 -35.74
CA GLU A 64 -10.36 -24.76 -35.03
C GLU A 64 -9.26 -24.69 -33.96
N SER A 65 -9.10 -25.76 -33.18
CA SER A 65 -8.06 -25.88 -32.16
C SER A 65 -6.66 -25.83 -32.79
N LYS A 66 -6.44 -26.51 -33.93
CA LYS A 66 -5.19 -26.41 -34.68
C LYS A 66 -4.91 -25.00 -35.17
N ALA A 67 -5.93 -24.29 -35.66
CA ALA A 67 -5.79 -22.89 -36.09
C ALA A 67 -5.41 -21.97 -34.91
N LYS A 68 -6.06 -22.14 -33.75
CA LYS A 68 -5.75 -21.40 -32.52
C LYS A 68 -4.33 -21.65 -32.02
N VAL A 69 -3.87 -22.90 -32.03
CA VAL A 69 -2.48 -23.25 -31.64
C VAL A 69 -1.46 -22.64 -32.61
N GLN A 70 -1.73 -22.68 -33.91
CA GLN A 70 -0.84 -22.05 -34.89
C GLN A 70 -0.74 -20.53 -34.71
N GLU A 71 -1.86 -19.86 -34.41
CA GLU A 71 -1.86 -18.43 -34.17
C GLU A 71 -1.14 -18.06 -32.86
N ALA A 72 -1.39 -18.82 -31.78
CA ALA A 72 -0.66 -18.65 -30.52
C ALA A 72 0.85 -18.81 -30.71
N ASN A 73 1.30 -19.82 -31.46
CA ASN A 73 2.70 -20.04 -31.76
C ASN A 73 3.32 -18.88 -32.57
N LYS A 74 2.58 -18.27 -33.50
CA LYS A 74 3.04 -17.10 -34.26
C LYS A 74 3.19 -15.87 -33.35
N ILE A 75 2.23 -15.63 -32.48
CA ILE A 75 2.26 -14.52 -31.52
C ILE A 75 3.44 -14.70 -30.55
N GLU A 76 3.65 -15.90 -30.03
CA GLU A 76 4.78 -16.21 -29.14
C GLU A 76 6.12 -15.98 -29.85
N LEU A 77 6.26 -16.46 -31.09
CA LEU A 77 7.48 -16.28 -31.87
C LEU A 77 7.75 -14.80 -32.18
N ALA A 78 6.70 -14.02 -32.48
CA ALA A 78 6.81 -12.57 -32.65
C ALA A 78 7.20 -11.86 -31.35
N SER A 79 6.62 -12.26 -30.20
CA SER A 79 6.95 -11.72 -28.89
C SER A 79 8.41 -11.98 -28.51
N ARG A 80 8.87 -13.23 -28.66
CA ARG A 80 10.28 -13.62 -28.41
C ARG A 80 11.26 -12.88 -29.33
N LYS A 81 10.89 -12.60 -30.58
CA LYS A 81 11.71 -11.79 -31.49
C LYS A 81 11.84 -10.34 -31.01
N ARG A 82 10.74 -9.72 -30.55
CA ARG A 82 10.77 -8.37 -29.98
C ARG A 82 11.60 -8.31 -28.71
N GLU A 83 11.48 -9.29 -27.83
CA GLU A 83 12.26 -9.38 -26.60
C GLU A 83 13.77 -9.44 -26.88
N ARG A 84 14.19 -10.27 -27.84
CA ARG A 84 15.60 -10.31 -28.28
C ARG A 84 16.07 -8.96 -28.85
N ALA A 85 15.27 -8.35 -29.73
CA ALA A 85 15.63 -7.04 -30.32
C ALA A 85 15.76 -5.93 -29.27
N LEU A 86 14.89 -5.90 -28.27
CA LEU A 86 14.97 -4.96 -27.15
C LEU A 86 16.22 -5.19 -26.31
N LYS A 87 16.56 -6.46 -26.02
CA LYS A 87 17.76 -6.81 -25.28
C LYS A 87 19.04 -6.41 -26.02
N ASP A 88 19.07 -6.63 -27.33
CA ASP A 88 20.20 -6.24 -28.19
C ASP A 88 20.33 -4.71 -28.26
N GLN A 89 19.20 -3.98 -28.32
CA GLN A 89 19.19 -2.52 -28.29
C GLN A 89 19.71 -1.98 -26.94
N GLN A 90 19.28 -2.58 -25.83
CA GLN A 90 19.74 -2.22 -24.49
C GLN A 90 21.26 -2.41 -24.37
N ALA A 91 21.78 -3.57 -24.78
CA ALA A 91 23.21 -3.86 -24.73
C ALA A 91 24.04 -2.89 -25.60
N ASN A 92 23.52 -2.50 -26.77
CA ASN A 92 24.16 -1.50 -27.62
C ASN A 92 24.19 -0.10 -27.00
N LEU A 93 23.10 0.31 -26.35
CA LEU A 93 23.03 1.60 -25.64
C LEU A 93 24.01 1.64 -24.47
N ASP A 94 24.09 0.57 -23.69
CA ASP A 94 25.02 0.46 -22.56
C ASP A 94 26.47 0.55 -23.04
N LEU A 95 26.81 -0.14 -24.14
CA LEU A 95 28.13 -0.07 -24.75
C LEU A 95 28.46 1.33 -25.30
N GLU A 96 27.50 2.03 -25.90
CA GLU A 96 27.70 3.38 -26.40
C GLU A 96 27.90 4.38 -25.25
N LEU A 97 27.15 4.23 -24.17
CA LEU A 97 27.28 5.04 -22.97
C LEU A 97 28.65 4.85 -22.32
N GLU A 98 29.12 3.61 -22.20
CA GLU A 98 30.44 3.29 -21.66
C GLU A 98 31.57 3.91 -22.51
N LYS A 99 31.47 3.82 -23.85
CA LYS A 99 32.42 4.48 -24.76
C LYS A 99 32.40 6.00 -24.59
N ARG A 100 31.24 6.64 -24.50
CA ARG A 100 31.13 8.09 -24.29
C ARG A 100 31.75 8.51 -22.95
N LEU A 101 31.50 7.76 -21.88
CA LEU A 101 32.10 8.02 -20.56
C LEU A 101 33.62 7.88 -20.60
N SER A 102 34.14 6.86 -21.28
CA SER A 102 35.59 6.69 -21.45
C SER A 102 36.21 7.85 -22.22
N THR A 103 35.59 8.30 -23.31
CA THR A 103 36.07 9.46 -24.09
C THR A 103 36.05 10.74 -23.24
N MET A 104 34.94 11.00 -22.53
CA MET A 104 34.85 12.15 -21.63
C MET A 104 35.91 12.10 -20.51
N ALA A 105 36.22 10.92 -19.97
CA ALA A 105 37.25 10.76 -18.94
C ALA A 105 38.68 10.98 -19.48
N VAL A 106 38.91 10.74 -20.77
CA VAL A 106 40.17 11.07 -21.44
C VAL A 106 40.22 12.58 -21.72
N GLU A 107 39.16 13.17 -22.25
CA GLU A 107 39.06 14.61 -22.50
C GLU A 107 39.23 15.44 -21.21
N ILE A 108 38.62 15.00 -20.10
CA ILE A 108 38.80 15.64 -18.79
C ILE A 108 40.26 15.53 -18.34
N ARG A 109 40.89 14.35 -18.49
CA ARG A 109 42.31 14.19 -18.13
C ARG A 109 43.24 15.04 -18.99
N GLU A 110 42.95 15.20 -20.28
CA GLU A 110 43.72 16.05 -21.17
C GLU A 110 43.50 17.54 -20.89
N LYS A 111 42.28 17.97 -20.59
CA LYS A 111 41.99 19.34 -20.11
C LYS A 111 42.69 19.63 -18.78
N VAL A 112 42.64 18.66 -17.85
CA VAL A 112 43.35 18.75 -16.55
C VAL A 112 44.86 18.83 -16.72
N LYS A 113 45.42 18.21 -17.76
CA LYS A 113 46.85 18.23 -18.04
C LYS A 113 47.31 19.50 -18.79
N ASN A 114 46.45 20.12 -19.58
CA ASN A 114 46.82 21.21 -20.49
C ASN A 114 46.58 22.64 -19.93
N GLU A 115 45.87 22.79 -18.81
CA GLU A 115 45.60 24.09 -18.19
C GLU A 115 46.53 24.30 -16.98
N THR A 116 47.28 25.41 -16.96
CA THR A 116 48.42 25.69 -16.05
C THR A 116 48.03 25.98 -14.59
N GLU A 117 48.91 25.63 -13.64
CA GLU A 117 48.72 25.59 -12.16
C GLU A 117 48.14 26.86 -11.50
N ASP A 118 48.29 28.04 -12.10
CA ASP A 118 47.83 29.29 -11.50
C ASP A 118 46.33 29.56 -11.70
N GLU A 119 45.74 29.14 -12.83
CA GLU A 119 44.29 29.13 -13.00
C GLU A 119 43.65 28.07 -12.10
N TYR A 120 44.32 26.92 -11.91
CA TYR A 120 43.87 25.88 -10.99
C TYR A 120 43.80 26.35 -9.54
N ARG A 121 44.74 27.16 -9.03
CA ARG A 121 44.60 27.67 -7.66
C ARG A 121 43.42 28.62 -7.51
N SER A 122 43.17 29.47 -8.50
CA SER A 122 42.04 30.41 -8.45
C SER A 122 40.71 29.67 -8.61
N THR A 123 40.61 28.76 -9.59
CA THR A 123 39.41 27.96 -9.84
C THR A 123 39.17 26.93 -8.75
N ILE A 124 40.19 26.27 -8.19
CA ILE A 124 40.02 25.40 -7.01
C ILE A 124 39.60 26.23 -5.80
N ALA A 125 40.15 27.44 -5.59
CA ALA A 125 39.74 28.29 -4.47
C ALA A 125 38.29 28.78 -4.64
N GLU A 126 37.88 29.15 -5.86
CA GLU A 126 36.51 29.50 -6.20
C GLU A 126 35.56 28.31 -6.08
N MET A 127 35.93 27.14 -6.61
CA MET A 127 35.15 25.90 -6.48
C MET A 127 35.13 25.39 -5.04
N GLN A 128 36.15 25.63 -4.21
CA GLN A 128 36.14 25.34 -2.78
C GLN A 128 35.30 26.35 -2.00
N LYS A 129 35.23 27.60 -2.43
CA LYS A 129 34.32 28.60 -1.88
C LYS A 129 32.88 28.27 -2.26
N GLU A 130 32.63 27.94 -3.51
CA GLU A 130 31.34 27.50 -4.04
C GLU A 130 30.92 26.17 -3.40
N LYS A 131 31.82 25.20 -3.23
CA LYS A 131 31.54 23.97 -2.48
C LYS A 131 31.21 24.27 -1.02
N ARG A 132 31.92 25.18 -0.35
CA ARG A 132 31.57 25.59 1.03
C ARG A 132 30.25 26.33 1.11
N ASP A 133 29.92 27.13 0.11
CA ASP A 133 28.63 27.84 0.03
C ASP A 133 27.49 26.88 -0.33
N ILE A 134 27.73 25.89 -1.18
CA ILE A 134 26.81 24.79 -1.49
C ILE A 134 26.66 23.88 -0.28
N GLU A 135 27.72 23.56 0.47
CA GLU A 135 27.65 22.77 1.69
C GLU A 135 26.93 23.53 2.80
N LYS A 136 27.14 24.84 2.94
CA LYS A 136 26.33 25.71 3.81
C LYS A 136 24.89 25.71 3.37
N LYS A 137 24.60 25.94 2.08
CA LYS A 137 23.25 25.87 1.51
C LYS A 137 22.66 24.47 1.62
N LEU A 138 23.44 23.41 1.61
CA LEU A 138 22.99 22.03 1.76
C LEU A 138 22.70 21.73 3.23
N VAL A 139 23.47 22.28 4.17
CA VAL A 139 23.20 22.20 5.61
C VAL A 139 21.98 23.08 5.96
N GLU A 140 21.85 24.25 5.36
CA GLU A 140 20.69 25.14 5.49
C GLU A 140 19.45 24.54 4.83
N THR A 141 19.57 23.96 3.65
CA THR A 141 18.50 23.25 2.93
C THR A 141 18.15 21.94 3.62
N LYS A 142 19.10 21.17 4.17
CA LYS A 142 18.81 20.00 5.02
C LYS A 142 18.15 20.42 6.32
N ARG A 143 18.52 21.57 6.90
CA ARG A 143 17.80 22.19 8.03
C ARG A 143 16.42 22.70 7.60
N ALA A 144 16.22 23.09 6.35
CA ALA A 144 14.92 23.49 5.77
C ALA A 144 14.04 22.29 5.43
N ILE A 145 14.62 21.16 5.01
CA ILE A 145 13.94 19.87 4.75
C ILE A 145 13.59 19.17 6.08
N ARG A 146 14.38 19.38 7.14
CA ARG A 146 14.01 19.00 8.51
C ARG A 146 12.98 19.95 9.15
N ARG A 147 12.62 21.08 8.51
CA ARG A 147 11.40 21.79 8.87
C ARG A 147 10.24 21.02 8.25
N PRO A 148 9.18 20.70 9.00
CA PRO A 148 7.95 20.29 8.37
C PRO A 148 7.50 21.43 7.44
N SER A 149 7.01 21.04 6.27
CA SER A 149 6.49 21.85 5.18
C SER A 149 5.89 23.20 5.63
N GLN A 150 6.55 24.30 5.27
CA GLN A 150 5.93 25.63 5.14
C GLN A 150 5.01 25.67 3.91
N GLN A 151 4.10 24.70 3.81
CA GLN A 151 3.06 24.66 2.79
C GLN A 151 1.71 24.38 3.47
N LEU A 152 1.36 25.23 4.42
CA LEU A 152 0.01 25.76 4.58
C LEU A 152 0.13 27.19 5.08
N GLN A 153 -0.54 28.06 4.35
CA GLN A 153 -0.45 29.50 4.39
C GLN A 153 -1.25 29.99 5.60
N GLY A 154 -0.58 30.33 6.70
CA GLY A 154 -1.22 31.04 7.83
C GLY A 154 -0.86 30.58 9.23
N GLU A 155 -0.27 29.39 9.42
CA GLU A 155 -0.01 28.87 10.76
C GLU A 155 1.06 29.70 11.51
N THR A 156 0.64 30.32 12.60
CA THR A 156 1.53 31.00 13.54
C THR A 156 2.40 29.98 14.28
N SER A 157 3.52 30.42 14.86
CA SER A 157 4.39 29.53 15.65
C SER A 157 3.66 28.92 16.86
N GLU A 158 2.63 29.58 17.34
CA GLU A 158 1.79 29.16 18.47
C GLU A 158 0.85 28.04 18.04
N GLU A 159 0.11 28.23 16.93
CA GLU A 159 -0.77 27.19 16.35
C GLU A 159 0.01 25.91 16.04
N ARG A 160 1.20 26.02 15.44
CA ARG A 160 2.04 24.85 15.18
C ARG A 160 2.49 24.15 16.47
N PHE A 161 2.78 24.90 17.53
CA PHE A 161 3.19 24.31 18.80
C PHE A 161 2.01 23.62 19.50
N GLU A 162 0.83 24.22 19.45
CA GLU A 162 -0.43 23.66 19.92
C GLU A 162 -0.74 22.31 19.24
N GLU A 163 -0.66 22.25 17.91
CA GLU A 163 -0.87 21.00 17.16
C GLU A 163 0.13 19.91 17.56
N GLN A 164 1.39 20.30 17.82
CA GLN A 164 2.38 19.35 18.32
C GLN A 164 2.00 18.82 19.70
N LEU A 165 1.56 19.68 20.63
CA LEU A 165 1.08 19.26 21.95
C LEU A 165 -0.09 18.27 21.82
N ARG A 166 -1.12 18.60 21.03
CA ARG A 166 -2.28 17.72 20.81
C ARG A 166 -1.89 16.36 20.24
N ARG A 167 -0.89 16.33 19.36
CA ARG A 167 -0.39 15.09 18.76
C ARG A 167 0.44 14.25 19.74
N TYR A 168 1.28 14.88 20.56
CA TYR A 168 2.14 14.18 21.53
C TYR A 168 1.36 13.73 22.76
N PHE A 169 0.34 14.48 23.17
CA PHE A 169 -0.43 14.27 24.39
C PHE A 169 -1.95 14.23 24.08
N PRO A 170 -2.42 13.20 23.37
CA PRO A 170 -3.82 13.13 22.90
C PRO A 170 -4.85 13.03 24.03
N LEU A 171 -4.42 12.61 25.23
CA LEU A 171 -5.28 12.55 26.41
C LEU A 171 -5.38 13.90 27.11
N ASP A 172 -4.46 14.83 26.92
CA ASP A 172 -4.47 16.10 27.66
C ASP A 172 -5.46 17.10 27.04
N LEU A 173 -5.98 18.04 27.83
CA LEU A 173 -6.76 19.16 27.30
C LEU A 173 -5.79 20.28 26.93
N ILE A 174 -5.70 20.59 25.64
CA ILE A 174 -4.86 21.68 25.12
C ILE A 174 -5.79 22.83 24.72
N GLU A 175 -5.58 24.01 25.29
CA GLU A 175 -6.43 25.20 25.10
C GLU A 175 -5.55 26.41 24.71
N PRO A 176 -5.73 26.99 23.50
CA PRO A 176 -5.02 28.21 23.12
C PRO A 176 -5.54 29.41 23.91
N VAL A 177 -4.65 30.31 24.31
CA VAL A 177 -5.03 31.53 25.03
C VAL A 177 -5.16 32.70 24.04
N PRO A 178 -6.31 33.39 24.00
CA PRO A 178 -6.49 34.50 23.08
C PRO A 178 -5.55 35.67 23.38
N ASN A 179 -5.01 36.28 22.32
CA ASN A 179 -4.19 37.48 22.39
C ASN A 179 -4.80 38.56 23.30
N GLY A 180 -4.03 39.02 24.29
CA GLY A 180 -4.44 40.05 25.24
C GLY A 180 -5.07 39.53 26.54
N THR A 181 -5.21 38.21 26.69
CA THR A 181 -5.65 37.55 27.93
C THR A 181 -4.43 37.06 28.72
N PRO A 182 -4.42 37.16 30.07
CA PRO A 182 -3.43 36.46 30.90
C PRO A 182 -3.55 34.94 30.72
N GLY A 183 -2.43 34.22 30.70
CA GLY A 183 -2.46 32.75 30.55
C GLY A 183 -1.45 32.15 29.57
N GLY A 184 -0.48 32.93 29.11
CA GLY A 184 0.55 32.45 28.20
C GLY A 184 0.03 32.32 26.76
N ASP A 185 0.62 31.42 25.97
CA ASP A 185 0.17 31.16 24.60
C ASP A 185 -0.73 29.90 24.54
N VAL A 186 -0.41 28.86 25.33
CA VAL A 186 -1.20 27.60 25.40
C VAL A 186 -1.26 27.08 26.84
N ILE A 187 -2.45 26.67 27.28
CA ILE A 187 -2.67 25.96 28.55
C ILE A 187 -2.88 24.47 28.25
N GLN A 188 -2.20 23.62 29.01
CA GLN A 188 -2.32 22.16 28.96
C GLN A 188 -2.78 21.64 30.31
N THR A 189 -4.00 21.11 30.38
CA THR A 189 -4.44 20.30 31.52
C THR A 189 -4.02 18.85 31.29
N VAL A 190 -3.09 18.38 32.12
CA VAL A 190 -2.55 17.02 32.06
C VAL A 190 -3.61 16.06 32.56
N ARG A 191 -3.90 14.99 31.80
CA ARG A 191 -4.84 13.94 32.22
C ARG A 191 -4.18 12.56 32.28
N ASN A 192 -4.56 11.75 33.25
CA ASN A 192 -4.12 10.35 33.33
C ASN A 192 -4.88 9.46 32.32
N ASP A 193 -4.61 8.16 32.33
CA ASP A 193 -5.29 7.19 31.46
C ASP A 193 -6.79 7.05 31.77
N ASP A 194 -7.20 7.39 32.99
CA ASP A 194 -8.59 7.43 33.45
C ASP A 194 -9.30 8.76 33.10
N MET A 195 -8.61 9.68 32.43
CA MET A 195 -9.07 11.03 32.08
C MET A 195 -9.27 11.99 33.26
N ASP A 196 -8.69 11.69 34.42
CA ASP A 196 -8.66 12.62 35.56
C ASP A 196 -7.59 13.69 35.39
N ASP A 197 -7.93 14.92 35.78
CA ASP A 197 -7.02 16.06 35.76
C ASP A 197 -5.92 15.91 36.82
N CYS A 198 -4.67 15.93 36.38
CA CYS A 198 -3.48 15.72 37.21
C CYS A 198 -2.70 17.00 37.52
N GLY A 199 -2.95 18.08 36.78
CA GLY A 199 -2.29 19.36 36.94
C GLY A 199 -2.28 20.18 35.65
N ILE A 200 -1.82 21.43 35.75
CA ILE A 200 -1.85 22.40 34.66
C ILE A 200 -0.43 22.83 34.29
N ILE A 201 -0.11 22.76 33.00
CA ILE A 201 1.12 23.28 32.42
C ILE A 201 0.78 24.48 31.53
N ILE A 202 1.39 25.62 31.79
CA ILE A 202 1.30 26.81 30.93
C ILE A 202 2.53 26.91 30.03
N HIS A 203 2.29 27.17 28.76
CA HIS A 203 3.32 27.27 27.74
C HIS A 203 3.33 28.67 27.11
N GLU A 204 4.52 29.26 27.02
CA GLU A 204 4.78 30.47 26.23
C GLU A 204 5.78 30.11 25.12
N VAL A 205 5.50 30.50 23.89
CA VAL A 205 6.35 30.31 22.72
C VAL A 205 6.89 31.65 22.25
N LYS A 206 8.23 31.74 22.10
CA LYS A 206 8.91 32.97 21.65
C LYS A 206 9.93 32.68 20.56
N GLU A 207 9.64 33.13 19.34
CA GLU A 207 10.55 33.02 18.19
C GLU A 207 11.28 34.35 17.88
N THR A 208 12.00 34.90 18.85
CA THR A 208 12.79 36.13 18.65
C THR A 208 14.30 35.84 18.66
N LYS A 209 15.09 36.75 18.10
CA LYS A 209 16.56 36.64 17.99
C LYS A 209 17.31 37.11 19.23
N THR A 210 16.65 37.83 20.13
CA THR A 210 17.26 38.49 21.28
C THR A 210 16.47 38.10 22.53
N TRP A 211 17.16 37.50 23.49
CA TRP A 211 16.59 37.14 24.79
C TRP A 211 16.12 38.38 25.56
N SER A 212 15.01 38.27 26.30
CA SER A 212 14.51 39.31 27.18
C SER A 212 13.98 38.70 28.48
N ASN A 213 14.53 39.14 29.62
CA ASN A 213 14.07 38.71 30.95
C ASN A 213 12.59 39.08 31.20
N LYS A 214 12.06 40.08 30.49
CA LYS A 214 10.64 40.46 30.60
C LYS A 214 9.66 39.34 30.25
N TRP A 215 10.09 38.35 29.44
CA TRP A 215 9.22 37.20 29.15
C TRP A 215 9.04 36.30 30.37
N VAL A 216 10.09 36.14 31.17
CA VAL A 216 10.06 35.38 32.42
C VAL A 216 9.16 36.08 33.43
N GLU A 217 9.35 37.40 33.61
CA GLU A 217 8.51 38.24 34.50
C GLU A 217 7.03 38.23 34.11
N LYS A 218 6.73 38.28 32.81
CA LYS A 218 5.34 38.20 32.31
C LYS A 218 4.76 36.81 32.58
N LEU A 219 5.48 35.75 32.20
CA LEU A 219 5.01 34.37 32.35
C LEU A 219 4.77 33.99 33.81
N GLN A 220 5.56 34.50 34.76
CA GLN A 220 5.29 34.31 36.19
C GLN A 220 3.91 34.84 36.61
N LYS A 221 3.52 36.01 36.12
CA LYS A 221 2.19 36.57 36.40
C LYS A 221 1.09 35.76 35.73
N ASP A 222 1.34 35.27 34.52
CA ASP A 222 0.41 34.42 33.78
C ASP A 222 0.21 33.07 34.49
N VAL A 223 1.26 32.50 35.10
CA VAL A 223 1.18 31.28 35.94
C VAL A 223 0.25 31.48 37.12
N GLU A 224 0.41 32.58 37.87
CA GLU A 224 -0.46 32.90 39.00
C GLU A 224 -1.92 33.10 38.57
N ALA A 225 -2.13 33.80 37.46
CA ALA A 225 -3.48 34.06 36.93
C ALA A 225 -4.17 32.79 36.43
N ALA A 226 -3.42 31.87 35.81
CA ALA A 226 -3.94 30.61 35.29
C ALA A 226 -4.03 29.49 36.34
N GLY A 227 -3.41 29.67 37.52
CA GLY A 227 -3.29 28.62 38.53
C GLY A 227 -2.45 27.43 38.04
N ALA A 228 -1.46 27.68 37.19
CA ALA A 228 -0.65 26.63 36.59
C ALA A 228 0.37 26.06 37.58
N ASP A 229 0.55 24.73 37.58
CA ASP A 229 1.54 24.05 38.42
C ASP A 229 2.96 24.16 37.84
N ILE A 230 3.08 24.17 36.51
CA ILE A 230 4.35 24.20 35.79
C ILE A 230 4.31 25.22 34.66
N ALA A 231 5.38 26.00 34.54
CA ALA A 231 5.55 27.00 33.48
C ALA A 231 6.69 26.62 32.53
N ILE A 232 6.43 26.70 31.22
CA ILE A 232 7.41 26.37 30.19
C ILE A 232 7.49 27.49 29.15
N LEU A 233 8.68 28.07 29.00
CA LEU A 233 9.03 29.02 27.95
C LEU A 233 9.82 28.32 26.85
N VAL A 234 9.19 28.16 25.69
CA VAL A 234 9.80 27.56 24.50
C VAL A 234 10.37 28.66 23.61
N THR A 235 11.70 28.74 23.50
CA THR A 235 12.34 29.83 22.73
C THR A 235 13.59 29.43 21.95
N LYS A 236 13.80 30.09 20.81
CA LYS A 236 15.01 29.91 19.97
C LYS A 236 16.26 30.53 20.61
N THR A 237 16.10 31.59 21.40
CA THR A 237 17.21 32.33 22.00
C THR A 237 17.17 32.09 23.50
N LEU A 238 18.18 31.42 24.05
CA LEU A 238 18.26 31.10 25.48
C LEU A 238 19.05 32.17 26.26
N PRO A 239 18.97 32.19 27.60
CA PRO A 239 19.87 32.95 28.45
C PRO A 239 21.35 32.62 28.18
N SER A 240 22.24 33.55 28.53
CA SER A 240 23.69 33.36 28.39
C SER A 240 24.17 32.12 29.16
N GLY A 241 24.98 31.28 28.50
CA GLY A 241 25.54 30.06 29.11
C GLY A 241 24.62 28.85 29.09
N VAL A 242 23.45 28.91 28.44
CA VAL A 242 22.52 27.78 28.35
C VAL A 242 22.46 27.21 26.93
N ASP A 243 22.72 25.92 26.79
CA ASP A 243 22.76 25.25 25.48
C ASP A 243 21.44 24.60 25.07
N ILE A 244 20.68 24.00 26.00
CA ILE A 244 19.50 23.16 25.69
C ILE A 244 18.25 23.64 26.43
N PHE A 245 18.28 23.57 27.75
CA PHE A 245 17.25 24.09 28.63
C PHE A 245 17.85 24.56 29.95
N ALA A 246 17.13 25.40 30.67
CA ALA A 246 17.43 25.83 32.02
C ALA A 246 16.14 25.87 32.84
N TYR A 247 16.29 25.75 34.16
CA TYR A 247 15.23 26.08 35.10
C TYR A 247 15.65 27.36 35.83
N MET A 248 14.85 28.41 35.68
CA MET A 248 15.16 29.74 36.20
C MET A 248 13.87 30.39 36.69
N GLU A 249 13.89 30.91 37.91
CA GLU A 249 12.76 31.63 38.51
C GLU A 249 11.42 30.88 38.35
N ASN A 250 11.45 29.59 38.65
CA ASN A 250 10.33 28.65 38.56
C ASN A 250 9.77 28.39 37.15
N ILE A 251 10.48 28.81 36.10
CA ILE A 251 10.11 28.58 34.70
C ILE A 251 11.14 27.67 34.05
N TRP A 252 10.64 26.66 33.33
CA TRP A 252 11.46 25.84 32.44
C TRP A 252 11.64 26.56 31.10
N ILE A 253 12.88 26.90 30.76
CA ILE A 253 13.21 27.56 29.50
C ILE A 253 13.88 26.55 28.59
N VAL A 254 13.33 26.29 27.40
CA VAL A 254 13.79 25.19 26.53
C VAL A 254 13.81 25.57 25.05
N LYS A 255 14.78 25.04 24.31
CA LYS A 255 14.78 25.15 22.84
C LYS A 255 13.62 24.35 22.22
N PRO A 256 12.96 24.84 21.15
CA PRO A 256 11.84 24.15 20.51
C PRO A 256 12.09 22.67 20.16
N GLY A 257 13.32 22.33 19.75
CA GLY A 257 13.68 20.95 19.41
C GLY A 257 13.70 19.96 20.58
N HIS A 258 13.68 20.45 21.82
CA HIS A 258 13.72 19.63 23.05
C HIS A 258 12.48 19.86 23.94
N ALA A 259 11.52 20.67 23.49
CA ALA A 259 10.34 21.00 24.28
C ALA A 259 9.50 19.75 24.58
N MET A 260 9.15 18.95 23.56
CA MET A 260 8.27 17.79 23.75
C MET A 260 8.83 16.75 24.74
N PRO A 261 10.10 16.29 24.64
CA PRO A 261 10.66 15.39 25.65
C PRO A 261 10.67 15.96 27.07
N LEU A 262 10.94 17.26 27.22
CA LEU A 262 10.90 17.91 28.53
C LEU A 262 9.46 17.93 29.07
N ILE A 263 8.50 18.31 28.25
CA ILE A 263 7.06 18.34 28.61
C ILE A 263 6.60 16.94 29.00
N SER A 264 6.96 15.89 28.26
CA SER A 264 6.63 14.51 28.63
C SER A 264 7.15 14.12 30.01
N THR A 265 8.37 14.57 30.34
CA THR A 265 9.00 14.29 31.65
C THR A 265 8.26 15.02 32.78
N LEU A 266 7.92 16.29 32.57
CA LEU A 266 7.20 17.10 33.55
C LEU A 266 5.74 16.64 33.72
N ARG A 267 5.09 16.25 32.63
CA ARG A 267 3.77 15.63 32.61
C ARG A 267 3.74 14.34 33.43
N TYR A 268 4.75 13.47 33.26
CA TYR A 268 4.89 12.26 34.05
C TYR A 268 4.99 12.59 35.55
N ALA A 269 5.83 13.55 35.92
CA ALA A 269 5.95 13.99 37.31
C ALA A 269 4.62 14.50 37.91
N LEU A 270 3.84 15.30 37.15
CA LEU A 270 2.52 15.75 37.60
C LEU A 270 1.55 14.58 37.79
N SER A 271 1.54 13.64 36.86
CA SER A 271 0.67 12.46 36.92
C SER A 271 0.98 11.60 38.16
N GLU A 272 2.26 11.38 38.46
CA GLU A 272 2.69 10.66 39.67
C GLU A 272 2.31 11.39 40.96
N ILE A 273 2.48 12.72 41.01
CA ILE A 273 2.09 13.53 42.16
C ILE A 273 0.58 13.44 42.39
N ALA A 274 -0.22 13.52 41.33
CA ALA A 274 -1.68 13.40 41.40
C ALA A 274 -2.11 12.01 41.86
N PHE A 275 -1.50 10.95 41.31
CA PHE A 275 -1.74 9.57 41.72
C PHE A 275 -1.48 9.38 43.22
N VAL A 276 -0.34 9.86 43.72
CA VAL A 276 0.01 9.77 45.15
C VAL A 276 -0.96 10.57 46.03
N LYS A 277 -1.43 11.74 45.58
CA LYS A 277 -2.44 12.51 46.31
C LYS A 277 -3.76 11.73 46.39
N ASN A 278 -4.23 11.17 45.27
CA ASN A 278 -5.50 10.45 45.20
C ASN A 278 -5.46 9.10 45.94
N ALA A 279 -4.32 8.42 45.97
CA ALA A 279 -4.13 7.17 46.70
C ALA A 279 -4.07 7.34 48.22
N ASN A 280 -3.78 8.56 48.71
CA ASN A 280 -3.69 8.89 50.13
C ASN A 280 -4.96 9.59 50.67
N VAL A 281 -6.01 9.71 49.86
CA VAL A 281 -7.36 10.17 50.25
C VAL A 281 -8.25 8.96 50.50
#